data_AF-Q5JJP2-F1
#
_entry.id   AF-Q5JJP2-F1
#
_cell.length_a   1.000
_cell.length_b   1.000
_cell.length_c   1.000
_cell.angle_alpha   90.00
_cell.angle_beta   90.00
_cell.angle_gamma   90.00
#
_symmetry.space_group_name_H-M   'P 1'
#
loop_
_entity.id
_entity.type
_entity.pdbx_description
1 polymer ?
#
loop_
_entity_poly.entity_id
_entity_poly.type
_entity_poly.pdbx_seq_one_letter_code
_entity_poly.pdbx_strand_id
1 'polypeptide(L)'
;MKGASERLNRDTAVNCVMEVLLNNKFEEWLFSKYEQNSEGNHFLPRQYHGVIHTIAALGYNWALKLLLNSGVLVNYRDANGWTALHWAARFGREETVVLLLDAGAAAGALSDPTAQDPAAKTPASVASAYGFKGLSAYLSEAELIAHLHSLESKENGSSGDQISRVVGRISDTSAHAQSGSDDQLALKESLGAMRYAVQAAGRIQTAFRIFSFRKKQQAGLQNRGNHIISIREVGAASHGMLEKAALSIQKNFRCWKKRKEFLKIRKNVIKIQARVRAHQQHNKYKELLRSVGILEKVMLRWYRKGVGLRGFHPGAIAMPIDEEDEDDVAKVFRKQRVETALNKAVSRVSSIIDSPVARQQYRRMLKMHKQNKDDDEK
;
A
#
# COMPACT_ATOMS: atom_id res chain seq x y z
N MET A 1 18.93 -20.40 43.12
CA MET A 1 19.19 -19.88 41.75
C MET A 1 19.82 -20.89 40.79
N LYS A 2 20.59 -21.90 41.24
CA LYS A 2 21.20 -22.92 40.33
C LYS A 2 20.18 -23.77 39.55
N GLY A 3 19.11 -24.26 40.20
CA GLY A 3 18.13 -25.14 39.54
C GLY A 3 17.27 -24.48 38.44
N ALA A 4 17.11 -23.14 38.43
CA ALA A 4 16.39 -22.43 37.37
C ALA A 4 17.30 -22.22 36.14
N SER A 5 18.59 -21.93 36.37
CA SER A 5 19.61 -21.82 35.32
C SER A 5 19.87 -23.17 34.63
N GLU A 6 19.95 -24.26 35.40
CA GLU A 6 20.10 -25.61 34.85
C GLU A 6 18.87 -26.10 34.07
N ARG A 7 17.66 -25.73 34.51
CA ARG A 7 16.42 -26.03 33.75
C ARG A 7 16.35 -25.23 32.45
N LEU A 8 16.66 -23.94 32.48
CA LEU A 8 16.71 -23.10 31.29
C LEU A 8 17.74 -23.64 30.27
N ASN A 9 18.91 -24.11 30.75
CA ASN A 9 19.92 -24.74 29.91
C ASN A 9 19.49 -26.10 29.32
N ARG A 10 18.65 -26.87 30.03
CA ARG A 10 18.07 -28.10 29.48
C ARG A 10 17.01 -27.79 28.44
N ASP A 11 16.13 -26.82 28.70
CA ASP A 11 15.08 -26.44 27.77
C ASP A 11 15.68 -25.84 26.49
N THR A 12 16.74 -25.03 26.59
CA THR A 12 17.47 -24.53 25.42
C THR A 12 18.18 -25.64 24.66
N ALA A 13 18.82 -26.59 25.35
CA ALA A 13 19.46 -27.74 24.70
C ALA A 13 18.43 -28.64 23.99
N VAL A 14 17.29 -28.91 24.62
CA VAL A 14 16.19 -29.68 24.01
C VAL A 14 15.64 -28.94 22.78
N ASN A 15 15.47 -27.62 22.86
CA ASN A 15 15.04 -26.82 21.72
C ASN A 15 16.05 -26.86 20.56
N CYS A 16 17.36 -26.77 20.84
CA CYS A 16 18.40 -26.91 19.81
C CYS A 16 18.37 -28.29 19.16
N VAL A 17 18.25 -29.37 19.94
CA VAL A 17 18.16 -30.73 19.39
C VAL A 17 16.89 -30.89 18.55
N MET A 18 15.76 -30.38 19.02
CA MET A 18 14.50 -30.39 18.28
C MET A 18 14.60 -29.60 16.97
N GLU A 19 15.25 -28.43 16.99
CA GLU A 19 15.50 -27.63 15.78
C GLU A 19 16.32 -28.40 14.77
N VAL A 20 17.45 -29.00 15.17
CA VAL A 20 18.28 -29.82 14.27
C VAL A 20 17.50 -31.01 13.70
N LEU A 21 16.70 -31.70 14.52
CA LEU A 21 15.87 -32.81 14.07
C LEU A 21 14.80 -32.36 13.06
N LEU A 22 14.15 -31.22 13.32
CA LEU A 22 13.16 -30.64 12.41
C LEU A 22 13.81 -30.17 11.10
N ASN A 23 15.01 -29.61 11.16
CA ASN A 23 15.79 -29.22 9.98
C ASN A 23 16.09 -30.44 9.12
N ASN A 24 16.65 -31.49 9.71
CA ASN A 24 16.96 -32.73 8.98
C ASN A 24 15.70 -33.36 8.37
N LYS A 25 14.60 -33.39 9.12
CA LYS A 25 13.31 -33.90 8.61
C LYS A 25 12.73 -33.04 7.50
N PHE A 26 12.90 -31.72 7.58
CA PHE A 26 12.46 -30.80 6.54
C PHE A 26 13.31 -30.92 5.28
N GLU A 27 14.63 -31.07 5.41
CA GLU A 27 15.53 -31.36 4.29
C GLU A 27 15.21 -32.70 3.64
N GLU A 28 15.06 -33.78 4.42
CA GLU A 28 14.60 -35.09 3.91
C GLU A 28 13.27 -34.96 3.15
N TRP A 29 12.33 -34.18 3.69
CA TRP A 29 11.06 -33.90 3.01
C TRP A 29 11.27 -33.15 1.69
N LEU A 30 12.11 -32.10 1.66
CA LEU A 30 12.45 -31.37 0.45
C LEU A 30 13.07 -32.30 -0.61
N PHE A 31 14.08 -33.09 -0.23
CA PHE A 31 14.72 -34.09 -1.11
C PHE A 31 13.72 -35.10 -1.65
N SER A 32 12.86 -35.66 -0.80
CA SER A 32 11.80 -36.59 -1.22
C SER A 32 10.84 -35.95 -2.24
N LYS A 33 10.53 -34.65 -2.10
CA LYS A 33 9.69 -33.94 -3.06
C LYS A 33 10.39 -33.58 -4.36
N TYR A 34 11.71 -33.43 -4.34
CA TYR A 34 12.50 -33.28 -5.56
C TYR A 34 12.57 -34.56 -6.39
N GLU A 35 12.81 -35.70 -5.76
CA GLU A 35 12.93 -36.99 -6.47
C GLU A 35 11.60 -37.43 -7.11
N GLN A 36 10.47 -36.99 -6.56
CA GLN A 36 9.14 -37.26 -7.12
C GLN A 36 8.85 -36.47 -8.42
N ASN A 37 9.66 -35.46 -8.75
CA ASN A 37 9.57 -34.74 -10.03
C ASN A 37 10.44 -35.43 -11.09
N SER A 38 9.88 -36.44 -11.75
CA SER A 38 10.48 -37.19 -12.87
C SER A 38 10.80 -36.37 -14.13
N GLU A 39 10.60 -35.05 -14.13
CA GLU A 39 10.82 -34.16 -15.26
C GLU A 39 11.83 -33.06 -14.92
N GLY A 40 13.12 -33.41 -14.80
CA GLY A 40 14.30 -32.55 -15.06
C GLY A 40 14.43 -31.16 -14.40
N ASN A 41 13.51 -30.73 -13.56
CA ASN A 41 13.48 -29.40 -12.96
C ASN A 41 13.61 -29.54 -11.44
N HIS A 42 14.73 -29.06 -10.89
CA HIS A 42 15.07 -29.03 -9.47
C HIS A 42 14.21 -28.02 -8.66
N PHE A 43 12.94 -27.84 -9.01
CA PHE A 43 12.04 -26.88 -8.37
C PHE A 43 10.91 -27.60 -7.65
N LEU A 44 10.54 -27.09 -6.47
CA LEU A 44 9.37 -27.63 -5.76
C LEU A 44 8.10 -27.48 -6.60
N PRO A 45 7.19 -28.47 -6.59
CA PRO A 45 5.90 -28.35 -7.25
C PRO A 45 5.09 -27.15 -6.73
N ARG A 46 4.36 -26.49 -7.64
CA ARG A 46 3.56 -25.28 -7.33
C ARG A 46 2.56 -25.46 -6.20
N GLN A 47 2.03 -26.68 -6.01
CA GLN A 47 1.12 -27.01 -4.92
C GLN A 47 1.73 -26.84 -3.52
N TYR A 48 3.06 -26.93 -3.39
CA TYR A 48 3.77 -26.78 -2.13
C TYR A 48 4.31 -25.36 -1.90
N HIS A 49 4.19 -24.46 -2.87
CA HIS A 49 4.64 -23.07 -2.69
C HIS A 49 3.89 -22.36 -1.54
N GLY A 50 2.69 -22.79 -1.18
CA GLY A 50 1.94 -22.27 -0.03
C GLY A 50 2.61 -22.54 1.33
N VAL A 51 3.57 -23.46 1.41
CA VAL A 51 4.32 -23.75 2.65
C VAL A 51 5.09 -22.52 3.13
N ILE A 52 5.47 -21.61 2.22
CA ILE A 52 6.12 -20.34 2.58
C ILE A 52 5.24 -19.48 3.49
N HIS A 53 3.91 -19.52 3.32
CA HIS A 53 2.97 -18.75 4.14
C HIS A 53 2.92 -19.26 5.58
N THR A 54 2.89 -20.59 5.76
CA THR A 54 2.88 -21.22 7.08
C THR A 54 4.19 -21.02 7.81
N ILE A 55 5.33 -21.19 7.11
CA ILE A 55 6.67 -20.93 7.66
C ILE A 55 6.78 -19.48 8.11
N ALA A 56 6.30 -18.54 7.29
CA ALA A 56 6.35 -17.12 7.60
C ALA A 56 5.42 -16.74 8.78
N ALA A 57 4.26 -17.37 8.89
CA ALA A 57 3.33 -17.16 10.02
C ALA A 57 3.90 -17.67 11.35
N LEU A 58 4.57 -18.83 11.31
CA LEU A 58 5.16 -19.46 12.49
C LEU A 58 6.51 -18.84 12.89
N GLY A 59 7.20 -18.21 11.95
CA GLY A 59 8.50 -17.59 12.17
C GLY A 59 9.68 -18.56 12.10
N TYR A 60 9.57 -19.62 11.29
CA TYR A 60 10.65 -20.60 11.10
C TYR A 60 11.69 -20.07 10.11
N ASN A 61 12.57 -19.19 10.59
CA ASN A 61 13.59 -18.50 9.80
C ASN A 61 14.55 -19.46 9.09
N TRP A 62 14.95 -20.54 9.75
CA TRP A 62 15.79 -21.60 9.17
C TRP A 62 15.13 -22.27 7.96
N ALA A 63 13.83 -22.58 8.07
CA ALA A 63 13.07 -23.26 7.01
C ALA A 63 12.83 -22.34 5.82
N LEU A 64 12.68 -21.04 6.09
CA LEU A 64 12.48 -20.03 5.07
C LEU A 64 13.67 -19.96 4.11
N LYS A 65 14.90 -19.94 4.63
CA LYS A 65 16.12 -19.90 3.80
C LYS A 65 16.21 -21.14 2.89
N LEU A 66 16.00 -22.33 3.45
CA LEU A 66 15.99 -23.59 2.71
C LEU A 66 14.92 -23.60 1.61
N LEU A 67 13.71 -23.11 1.91
CA LEU A 67 12.62 -23.06 0.95
C LEU A 67 12.88 -22.04 -0.18
N LEU A 68 13.50 -20.90 0.10
CA LEU A 68 13.86 -19.93 -0.94
C LEU A 68 14.95 -20.49 -1.87
N ASN A 69 15.94 -21.20 -1.31
CA ASN A 69 16.95 -21.91 -2.10
C ASN A 69 16.34 -23.00 -2.99
N SER A 70 15.18 -23.54 -2.59
CA SER A 70 14.45 -24.54 -3.36
C SER A 70 13.70 -24.00 -4.60
N GLY A 71 13.79 -22.68 -4.84
CA GLY A 71 13.19 -21.98 -5.97
C GLY A 71 11.74 -21.54 -5.76
N VAL A 72 11.25 -21.56 -4.52
CA VAL A 72 9.94 -20.98 -4.21
C VAL A 72 9.99 -19.46 -4.35
N LEU A 73 9.05 -18.90 -5.10
CA LEU A 73 8.95 -17.46 -5.29
C LEU A 73 8.61 -16.77 -3.96
N VAL A 74 9.47 -15.84 -3.52
CA VAL A 74 9.28 -15.06 -2.28
C VAL A 74 7.94 -14.29 -2.25
N ASN A 75 7.47 -13.87 -3.42
CA ASN A 75 6.23 -13.13 -3.61
C ASN A 75 5.03 -14.02 -3.98
N TYR A 76 5.09 -15.33 -3.70
CA TYR A 76 3.98 -16.25 -3.94
C TYR A 76 2.73 -15.82 -3.16
N ARG A 77 1.58 -15.79 -3.85
CA ARG A 77 0.30 -15.30 -3.32
C ARG A 77 -0.63 -16.46 -3.01
N ASP A 78 -1.28 -16.42 -1.84
CA ASP A 78 -2.36 -17.35 -1.49
C ASP A 78 -3.70 -16.97 -2.14
N ALA A 79 -4.77 -17.70 -1.81
CA ALA A 79 -6.11 -17.48 -2.34
C ALA A 79 -6.71 -16.10 -2.00
N ASN A 80 -6.20 -15.41 -0.97
CA ASN A 80 -6.60 -14.07 -0.58
C ASN A 80 -5.65 -12.98 -1.13
N GLY A 81 -4.69 -13.39 -1.96
CA GLY A 81 -3.65 -12.51 -2.48
C GLY A 81 -2.56 -12.18 -1.47
N TRP A 82 -2.50 -12.87 -0.32
CA TRP A 82 -1.49 -12.61 0.71
C TRP A 82 -0.17 -13.28 0.34
N THR A 83 0.91 -12.54 0.54
CA THR A 83 2.28 -13.05 0.43
C THR A 83 2.80 -13.52 1.79
N ALA A 84 3.94 -14.21 1.80
CA ALA A 84 4.63 -14.58 3.05
C ALA A 84 4.83 -13.37 3.99
N LEU A 85 5.10 -12.19 3.41
CA LEU A 85 5.27 -10.94 4.15
C LEU A 85 3.99 -10.48 4.86
N HIS A 86 2.81 -10.72 4.30
CA HIS A 86 1.52 -10.42 4.97
C HIS A 86 1.31 -11.32 6.19
N TRP A 87 1.63 -12.61 6.06
CA TRP A 87 1.52 -13.58 7.14
C TRP A 87 2.51 -13.29 8.27
N ALA A 88 3.77 -13.01 7.96
CA ALA A 88 4.77 -12.58 8.95
C ALA A 88 4.36 -11.28 9.65
N ALA A 89 3.84 -10.30 8.91
CA ALA A 89 3.34 -9.03 9.46
C ALA A 89 2.14 -9.22 10.40
N ARG A 90 1.21 -10.13 10.08
CA ARG A 90 0.05 -10.44 10.91
C ARG A 90 0.42 -11.01 12.27
N PHE A 91 1.46 -11.84 12.33
CA PHE A 91 1.90 -12.51 13.56
C PHE A 91 3.08 -11.81 14.25
N GLY A 92 3.55 -10.67 13.71
CA GLY A 92 4.61 -9.89 14.33
C GLY A 92 5.98 -10.56 14.28
N ARG A 93 6.25 -11.38 13.25
CA ARG A 93 7.52 -12.11 13.10
C ARG A 93 8.63 -11.19 12.61
N GLU A 94 9.24 -10.44 13.52
CA GLU A 94 10.27 -9.41 13.26
C GLU A 94 11.40 -9.93 12.35
N GLU A 95 12.05 -11.02 12.75
CA GLU A 95 13.18 -11.61 12.02
C GLU A 95 12.79 -12.13 10.63
N THR A 96 11.66 -12.84 10.55
CA THR A 96 11.12 -13.36 9.29
C THR A 96 10.81 -12.24 8.31
N VAL A 97 10.30 -11.10 8.80
CA VAL A 97 10.04 -9.93 7.94
C VAL A 97 11.33 -9.37 7.36
N VAL A 98 12.39 -9.26 8.17
CA VAL A 98 13.70 -8.80 7.69
C VAL A 98 14.24 -9.76 6.61
N LEU A 99 14.26 -11.08 6.90
CA LEU A 99 14.73 -12.09 5.95
C LEU A 99 13.95 -12.11 4.63
N LEU A 100 12.62 -11.93 4.67
CA LEU A 100 11.81 -11.85 3.46
C LEU A 100 12.15 -10.61 2.64
N LEU A 101 12.38 -9.46 3.27
CA LEU A 101 12.75 -8.22 2.58
C LEU A 101 14.15 -8.32 1.96
N ASP A 102 15.11 -8.92 2.68
CA ASP A 102 16.45 -9.21 2.17
C ASP A 102 16.38 -10.14 0.94
N ALA A 103 15.49 -11.13 0.97
CA ALA A 103 15.20 -12.01 -0.16
C ALA A 103 14.39 -11.37 -1.31
N GLY A 104 14.15 -10.05 -1.27
CA GLY A 104 13.46 -9.33 -2.35
C GLY A 104 11.94 -9.39 -2.29
N ALA A 105 11.33 -9.63 -1.12
CA ALA A 105 9.89 -9.53 -0.97
C ALA A 105 9.39 -8.10 -1.26
N ALA A 106 8.26 -8.00 -1.96
CA ALA A 106 7.63 -6.73 -2.28
C ALA A 106 6.96 -6.14 -1.02
N ALA A 107 7.62 -5.16 -0.39
CA ALA A 107 7.11 -4.46 0.81
C ALA A 107 5.72 -3.83 0.59
N GLY A 108 5.47 -3.31 -0.62
CA GLY A 108 4.20 -2.71 -1.03
C GLY A 108 3.20 -3.68 -1.67
N ALA A 109 3.36 -5.00 -1.51
CA ALA A 109 2.43 -5.97 -2.05
C ALA A 109 1.00 -5.70 -1.55
N LEU A 110 0.01 -5.77 -2.43
CA LEU A 110 -1.39 -5.53 -2.11
C LEU A 110 -2.16 -6.86 -2.09
N SER A 111 -2.94 -7.08 -1.03
CA SER A 111 -3.91 -8.17 -0.96
C SER A 111 -5.05 -7.98 -1.96
N ASP A 112 -5.75 -9.07 -2.29
CA ASP A 112 -6.95 -8.95 -3.11
C ASP A 112 -8.11 -8.36 -2.30
N PRO A 113 -8.94 -7.50 -2.90
CA PRO A 113 -10.11 -6.94 -2.22
C PRO A 113 -11.12 -8.06 -1.98
N THR A 114 -11.60 -8.18 -0.73
CA THR A 114 -12.63 -9.15 -0.36
C THR A 114 -13.94 -8.42 -0.04
N ALA A 115 -15.07 -9.14 -0.01
CA ALA A 115 -16.36 -8.55 0.38
C ALA A 115 -16.34 -7.96 1.81
N GLN A 116 -15.49 -8.51 2.69
CA GLN A 116 -15.31 -8.02 4.07
C GLN A 116 -14.31 -6.87 4.15
N ASP A 117 -13.29 -6.86 3.28
CA ASP A 117 -12.28 -5.81 3.19
C ASP A 117 -12.14 -5.32 1.74
N PRO A 118 -12.95 -4.33 1.31
CA PRO A 118 -12.87 -3.80 -0.06
C PRO A 118 -11.58 -3.01 -0.32
N ALA A 119 -10.86 -2.64 0.73
CA ALA A 119 -9.55 -2.00 0.63
C ALA A 119 -8.45 -3.07 0.63
N ALA A 120 -7.71 -3.14 -0.48
CA ALA A 120 -6.47 -3.91 -0.55
C ALA A 120 -5.51 -3.47 0.58
N LYS A 121 -4.99 -4.43 1.33
CA LYS A 121 -4.12 -4.21 2.49
C LYS A 121 -2.67 -4.42 2.07
N THR A 122 -1.78 -3.56 2.55
CA THR A 122 -0.31 -3.80 2.51
C THR A 122 0.13 -4.56 3.76
N PRO A 123 1.28 -5.26 3.75
CA PRO A 123 1.85 -5.87 4.94
C PRO A 123 1.97 -4.89 6.11
N ALA A 124 2.39 -3.65 5.84
CA ALA A 124 2.44 -2.59 6.85
C ALA A 124 1.07 -2.29 7.48
N SER A 125 0.00 -2.27 6.67
CA SER A 125 -1.37 -2.05 7.16
C SER A 125 -1.87 -3.22 8.01
N VAL A 126 -1.49 -4.45 7.67
CA VAL A 126 -1.79 -5.65 8.45
C VAL A 126 -1.07 -5.56 9.79
N ALA A 127 0.25 -5.37 9.82
CA ALA A 127 1.01 -5.22 11.06
C ALA A 127 0.42 -4.16 12.00
N SER A 128 0.03 -3.00 11.45
CA SER A 128 -0.60 -1.92 12.21
C SER A 128 -1.95 -2.33 12.81
N ALA A 129 -2.79 -3.06 12.07
CA ALA A 129 -4.09 -3.53 12.55
C ALA A 129 -3.98 -4.56 13.71
N TYR A 130 -2.89 -5.32 13.75
CA TYR A 130 -2.59 -6.28 14.84
C TYR A 130 -1.77 -5.67 15.98
N GLY A 131 -1.47 -4.37 15.94
CA GLY A 131 -0.81 -3.64 17.02
C GLY A 131 0.72 -3.57 16.93
N PHE A 132 1.34 -4.13 15.90
CA PHE A 132 2.79 -4.10 15.69
C PHE A 132 3.24 -2.77 15.06
N LYS A 133 3.28 -1.71 15.87
CA LYS A 133 3.58 -0.34 15.41
C LYS A 133 4.98 -0.20 14.83
N GLY A 134 6.02 -0.67 15.52
CA GLY A 134 7.41 -0.57 15.04
C GLY A 134 7.62 -1.34 13.73
N LEU A 135 7.06 -2.55 13.66
CA LEU A 135 7.05 -3.38 12.45
C LEU A 135 6.33 -2.69 11.28
N SER A 136 5.16 -2.10 11.54
CA SER A 136 4.37 -1.43 10.51
C SER A 136 5.10 -0.21 9.91
N ALA A 137 5.89 0.48 10.72
CA ALA A 137 6.70 1.61 10.29
C ALA A 137 7.90 1.14 9.46
N TYR A 138 8.61 0.11 9.91
CA TYR A 138 9.71 -0.50 9.17
C TYR A 138 9.26 -0.95 7.77
N LEU A 139 8.13 -1.64 7.66
CA LEU A 139 7.54 -2.04 6.39
C LEU A 139 7.12 -0.84 5.52
N SER A 140 6.59 0.22 6.13
CA SER A 140 6.18 1.45 5.41
C SER A 140 7.39 2.21 4.86
N GLU A 141 8.50 2.23 5.60
CA GLU A 141 9.74 2.82 5.14
C GLU A 141 10.34 2.00 3.99
N ALA A 142 10.40 0.67 4.13
CA ALA A 142 10.84 -0.23 3.05
C ALA A 142 10.00 -0.07 1.78
N GLU A 143 8.69 0.10 1.90
CA GLU A 143 7.79 0.42 0.78
C GLU A 143 8.19 1.74 0.10
N LEU A 144 8.44 2.81 0.86
CA LEU A 144 8.86 4.11 0.33
C LEU A 144 10.25 4.04 -0.35
N ILE A 145 11.20 3.30 0.24
CA ILE A 145 12.53 3.05 -0.33
C ILE A 145 12.41 2.37 -1.70
N ALA A 146 11.64 1.28 -1.77
CA ALA A 146 11.45 0.54 -3.01
C ALA A 146 10.80 1.40 -4.11
N HIS A 147 9.83 2.25 -3.75
CA HIS A 147 9.20 3.19 -4.69
C HIS A 147 10.18 4.24 -5.22
N LEU A 148 11.06 4.77 -4.37
CA LEU A 148 12.08 5.72 -4.79
C LEU A 148 13.08 5.09 -5.76
N HIS A 149 13.62 3.91 -5.44
CA HIS A 149 14.54 3.23 -6.35
C HIS A 149 13.90 2.91 -7.71
N SER A 150 12.62 2.52 -7.73
CA SER A 150 11.88 2.30 -8.99
C SER A 150 11.70 3.60 -9.81
N LEU A 151 11.57 4.75 -9.15
CA LEU A 151 11.50 6.05 -9.82
C LEU A 151 12.87 6.51 -10.34
N GLU A 152 13.92 6.41 -9.53
CA GLU A 152 15.29 6.80 -9.91
C GLU A 152 15.81 5.96 -11.09
N SER A 153 15.52 4.65 -11.11
CA SER A 153 15.85 3.77 -12.24
C SER A 153 15.18 4.22 -13.55
N LYS A 154 13.97 4.80 -13.49
CA LYS A 154 13.24 5.31 -14.67
C LYS A 154 13.69 6.71 -15.10
N GLU A 155 14.33 7.47 -14.23
CA GLU A 155 14.78 8.85 -14.50
C GLU A 155 16.21 8.95 -15.04
N ASN A 156 17.03 7.90 -14.90
CA ASN A 156 18.42 7.85 -15.38
C ASN A 156 18.61 7.83 -16.91
N GLY A 157 17.61 8.28 -17.67
CA GLY A 157 17.73 8.61 -19.09
C GLY A 157 18.06 10.08 -19.40
N SER A 158 18.17 11.01 -18.44
CA SER A 158 18.44 12.43 -18.82
C SER A 158 19.08 13.40 -17.81
N SER A 159 19.30 13.09 -16.52
CA SER A 159 19.95 14.06 -15.61
C SER A 159 20.43 13.43 -14.29
N GLY A 160 21.44 12.57 -14.37
CA GLY A 160 21.85 11.68 -13.28
C GLY A 160 22.65 12.28 -12.12
N ASP A 161 22.97 13.58 -12.10
CA ASP A 161 24.06 14.06 -11.22
C ASP A 161 23.64 14.76 -9.90
N GLN A 162 22.34 14.99 -9.66
CA GLN A 162 21.90 15.80 -8.49
C GLN A 162 21.19 14.99 -7.37
N ILE A 163 20.71 13.78 -7.64
CA ILE A 163 19.79 13.08 -6.71
C ILE A 163 20.51 12.00 -5.86
N SER A 164 21.53 11.35 -6.42
CA SER A 164 22.39 10.37 -5.71
C SER A 164 23.12 10.99 -4.49
N ARG A 165 23.53 12.27 -4.60
CA ARG A 165 24.25 13.00 -3.53
C ARG A 165 23.45 13.25 -2.25
N VAL A 166 22.12 13.07 -2.27
CA VAL A 166 21.25 13.39 -1.12
C VAL A 166 20.88 12.14 -0.31
N VAL A 167 20.80 10.97 -0.96
CA VAL A 167 20.51 9.70 -0.29
C VAL A 167 21.75 9.20 0.48
N GLY A 168 22.96 9.44 -0.04
CA GLY A 168 24.21 9.13 0.68
C GLY A 168 24.43 9.97 1.96
N ARG A 169 24.06 11.25 1.96
CA ARG A 169 24.32 12.14 3.11
C ARG A 169 23.59 11.77 4.40
N ILE A 170 22.49 11.03 4.34
CA ILE A 170 21.71 10.67 5.55
C ILE A 170 22.33 9.46 6.25
N SER A 171 22.92 8.52 5.50
CA SER A 171 23.69 7.40 6.05
C SER A 171 24.97 7.91 6.75
N ASP A 172 25.65 8.89 6.16
CA ASP A 172 26.98 9.34 6.62
C ASP A 172 26.96 10.25 7.86
N THR A 173 25.83 10.87 8.20
CA THR A 173 25.74 11.75 9.40
C THR A 173 25.58 10.94 10.71
N SER A 174 25.50 9.61 10.64
CA SER A 174 25.29 8.73 11.80
C SER A 174 26.57 8.32 12.54
N ALA A 175 27.75 8.63 11.99
CA ALA A 175 29.04 8.11 12.47
C ALA A 175 29.66 8.82 13.71
N HIS A 176 29.03 9.85 14.31
CA HIS A 176 29.70 10.70 15.32
C HIS A 176 29.02 10.84 16.70
N ALA A 177 28.26 9.85 17.17
CA ALA A 177 27.88 9.79 18.59
C ALA A 177 27.44 8.37 18.99
N GLN A 178 28.41 7.51 19.35
CA GLN A 178 28.14 6.16 19.89
C GLN A 178 27.94 6.13 21.41
N SER A 179 28.01 7.28 22.11
CA SER A 179 27.83 7.36 23.56
C SER A 179 26.47 7.98 23.91
N GLY A 180 25.46 7.15 24.15
CA GLY A 180 24.12 7.56 24.56
C GLY A 180 23.29 6.36 25.02
N SER A 181 22.27 6.61 25.85
CA SER A 181 21.35 5.55 26.33
C SER A 181 20.62 4.90 25.14
N ASP A 182 20.32 3.60 25.21
CA ASP A 182 19.73 2.84 24.07
C ASP A 182 18.40 3.47 23.59
N ASP A 183 17.64 4.07 24.50
CA ASP A 183 16.40 4.80 24.17
C ASP A 183 16.64 6.10 23.39
N GLN A 184 17.75 6.80 23.66
CA GLN A 184 18.14 8.00 22.91
C GLN A 184 18.56 7.64 21.49
N LEU A 185 19.29 6.54 21.33
CA LEU A 185 19.69 6.02 20.03
C LEU A 185 18.47 5.52 19.23
N ALA A 186 17.53 4.82 19.87
CA ALA A 186 16.28 4.39 19.26
C ALA A 186 15.42 5.58 18.78
N LEU A 187 15.37 6.66 19.57
CA LEU A 187 14.70 7.89 19.16
C LEU A 187 15.38 8.55 17.96
N LYS A 188 16.72 8.62 17.96
CA LYS A 188 17.50 9.20 16.86
C LYS A 188 17.27 8.46 15.54
N GLU A 189 17.29 7.13 15.57
CA GLU A 189 17.02 6.29 14.40
C GLU A 189 15.58 6.43 13.92
N SER A 190 14.60 6.48 14.84
CA SER A 190 13.19 6.69 14.51
C SER A 190 12.94 8.06 13.86
N LEU A 191 13.61 9.11 14.34
CA LEU A 191 13.57 10.44 13.74
C LEU A 191 14.25 10.47 12.36
N GLY A 192 15.33 9.71 12.18
CA GLY A 192 15.96 9.50 10.88
C GLY A 192 15.00 8.88 9.88
N ALA A 193 14.31 7.80 10.28
CA ALA A 193 13.30 7.12 9.48
C ALA A 193 12.14 8.05 9.08
N MET A 194 11.65 8.88 10.01
CA MET A 194 10.63 9.88 9.71
C MET A 194 11.11 10.91 8.68
N ARG A 195 12.30 11.47 8.86
CA ARG A 195 12.86 12.46 7.91
C ARG A 195 12.97 11.86 6.52
N TYR A 196 13.47 10.62 6.44
CA TYR A 196 13.55 9.88 5.20
C TYR A 196 12.16 9.67 4.59
N ALA A 197 11.20 9.14 5.35
CA ALA A 197 9.85 8.86 4.86
C ALA A 197 9.14 10.11 4.31
N VAL A 198 9.29 11.25 4.99
CA VAL A 198 8.73 12.54 4.54
C VAL A 198 9.41 13.02 3.26
N GLN A 199 10.74 12.93 3.18
CA GLN A 199 11.49 13.32 1.99
C GLN A 199 11.16 12.41 0.79
N ALA A 200 11.07 11.11 1.03
CA ALA A 200 10.69 10.11 0.05
C ALA A 200 9.28 10.35 -0.48
N ALA A 201 8.31 10.54 0.41
CA ALA A 201 6.94 10.87 0.02
C ALA A 201 6.87 12.16 -0.81
N GLY A 202 7.64 13.20 -0.44
CA GLY A 202 7.75 14.43 -1.20
C GLY A 202 8.27 14.21 -2.63
N ARG A 203 9.37 13.47 -2.77
CA ARG A 203 9.96 13.11 -4.08
C ARG A 203 9.03 12.27 -4.95
N ILE A 204 8.37 11.29 -4.34
CA ILE A 204 7.39 10.44 -5.02
C ILE A 204 6.23 11.30 -5.54
N GLN A 205 5.69 12.19 -4.71
CA GLN A 205 4.61 13.10 -5.12
C GLN A 205 5.06 14.06 -6.23
N THR A 206 6.26 14.64 -6.16
CA THR A 206 6.77 15.50 -7.24
C THR A 206 6.96 14.74 -8.54
N ALA A 207 7.51 13.52 -8.48
CA ALA A 207 7.66 12.65 -9.64
C ALA A 207 6.29 12.32 -10.28
N PHE A 208 5.27 11.96 -9.47
CA PHE A 208 3.92 11.72 -9.98
C PHE A 208 3.28 12.97 -10.60
N ARG A 209 3.51 14.16 -10.02
CA ARG A 209 3.05 15.43 -10.59
C ARG A 209 3.69 15.68 -11.96
N ILE A 210 5.01 15.56 -12.06
CA ILE A 210 5.78 15.70 -13.30
C ILE A 210 5.33 14.69 -14.35
N PHE A 211 5.21 13.41 -14.00
CA PHE A 211 4.75 12.35 -14.89
C PHE A 211 3.34 12.65 -15.42
N SER A 212 2.42 13.07 -14.54
CA SER A 212 1.07 13.41 -14.96
C SER A 212 1.00 14.64 -15.86
N PHE A 213 1.92 15.59 -15.68
CA PHE A 213 2.04 16.77 -16.54
C PHE A 213 2.61 16.39 -17.92
N ARG A 214 3.68 15.58 -17.98
CA ARG A 214 4.25 15.06 -19.24
C ARG A 214 3.22 14.26 -20.04
N LYS A 215 2.47 13.39 -19.37
CA LYS A 215 1.39 12.62 -20.02
C LYS A 215 0.29 13.53 -20.60
N LYS A 216 -0.09 14.60 -19.88
CA LYS A 216 -1.04 15.61 -20.40
C LYS A 216 -0.48 16.38 -21.59
N GLN A 217 0.82 16.73 -21.58
CA GLN A 217 1.47 17.36 -22.74
C GLN A 217 1.47 16.42 -23.95
N GLN A 218 1.81 15.14 -23.77
CA GLN A 218 1.78 14.15 -24.86
C GLN A 218 0.38 13.91 -25.42
N ALA A 219 -0.65 13.81 -24.56
CA ALA A 219 -2.04 13.73 -25.00
C ALA A 219 -2.46 15.01 -25.74
N GLY A 220 -2.02 16.17 -25.27
CA GLY A 220 -2.23 17.45 -25.95
C GLY A 220 -1.51 17.55 -27.29
N LEU A 221 -0.34 16.94 -27.44
CA LEU A 221 0.43 16.86 -28.69
C LEU A 221 -0.20 15.89 -29.70
N GLN A 222 -0.70 14.74 -29.23
CA GLN A 222 -1.45 13.79 -30.07
C GLN A 222 -2.76 14.39 -30.57
N ASN A 223 -3.47 15.17 -29.75
CA ASN A 223 -4.63 15.97 -30.18
C ASN A 223 -4.27 17.24 -30.97
N ARG A 224 -3.00 17.66 -30.96
CA ARG A 224 -2.46 18.80 -31.74
C ARG A 224 -1.69 18.35 -32.98
N GLY A 225 -1.89 17.11 -33.44
CA GLY A 225 -1.42 16.65 -34.76
C GLY A 225 -1.85 17.54 -35.94
N ASN A 226 -2.75 18.51 -35.75
CA ASN A 226 -3.13 19.48 -36.78
C ASN A 226 -2.71 20.94 -36.52
N HIS A 227 -2.09 21.32 -35.40
CA HIS A 227 -1.62 22.72 -35.23
C HIS A 227 -0.46 22.82 -34.22
N ILE A 228 0.78 22.78 -34.71
CA ILE A 228 1.94 23.35 -34.00
C ILE A 228 2.48 24.51 -34.83
N ILE A 229 2.32 25.72 -34.29
CA ILE A 229 3.26 26.82 -34.52
C ILE A 229 4.34 26.64 -33.44
N SER A 230 5.59 26.45 -33.88
CA SER A 230 6.73 26.25 -33.00
C SER A 230 6.97 27.47 -32.11
N ILE A 231 7.01 27.25 -30.80
CA ILE A 231 7.47 28.23 -29.81
C ILE A 231 9.00 28.29 -29.90
N ARG A 232 9.55 29.00 -30.90
CA ARG A 232 10.98 29.34 -30.91
C ARG A 232 11.29 30.82 -31.12
N GLU A 233 10.29 31.68 -31.28
CA GLU A 233 10.55 33.12 -31.39
C GLU A 233 9.54 33.88 -30.51
N VAL A 234 9.90 34.07 -29.24
CA VAL A 234 9.31 35.16 -28.44
C VAL A 234 10.19 36.39 -28.65
N GLY A 235 10.28 36.83 -29.90
CA GLY A 235 10.68 38.19 -30.23
C GLY A 235 9.50 39.10 -29.90
N ALA A 236 9.67 39.96 -28.89
CA ALA A 236 8.80 41.06 -28.47
C ALA A 236 7.33 40.98 -28.95
N ALA A 237 6.52 40.17 -28.25
CA ALA A 237 5.07 40.19 -28.45
C ALA A 237 4.56 41.63 -28.22
N SER A 238 3.99 42.24 -29.26
CA SER A 238 3.46 43.61 -29.16
C SER A 238 2.40 43.69 -28.06
N HIS A 239 2.34 44.82 -27.34
CA HIS A 239 1.40 45.03 -26.23
C HIS A 239 -0.05 44.70 -26.63
N GLY A 240 -0.45 45.00 -27.87
CA GLY A 240 -1.77 44.67 -28.39
C GLY A 240 -2.05 43.16 -28.56
N MET A 241 -1.02 42.34 -28.75
CA MET A 241 -1.15 40.87 -28.83
C MET A 241 -1.35 40.26 -27.43
N LEU A 242 -0.66 40.79 -26.42
CA LEU A 242 -0.85 40.44 -25.02
C LEU A 242 -2.23 40.86 -24.52
N GLU A 243 -2.72 42.04 -24.91
CA GLU A 243 -4.04 42.55 -24.54
C GLU A 243 -5.18 41.71 -25.16
N LYS A 244 -5.06 41.33 -26.44
CA LYS A 244 -6.00 40.41 -27.10
C LYS A 244 -5.99 39.02 -26.44
N ALA A 245 -4.82 38.52 -26.06
CA ALA A 245 -4.70 37.25 -25.33
C ALA A 245 -5.35 37.34 -23.94
N ALA A 246 -5.12 38.42 -23.20
CA ALA A 246 -5.72 38.66 -21.89
C ALA A 246 -7.25 38.73 -21.98
N LEU A 247 -7.80 39.42 -22.97
CA LEU A 247 -9.24 39.48 -23.22
C LEU A 247 -9.84 38.11 -23.56
N SER A 248 -9.16 37.30 -24.36
CA SER A 248 -9.58 35.93 -24.68
C SER A 248 -9.61 35.03 -23.44
N ILE A 249 -8.57 35.11 -22.59
CA ILE A 249 -8.48 34.37 -21.33
C ILE A 249 -9.62 34.79 -20.38
N GLN A 250 -9.84 36.10 -20.23
CA GLN A 250 -10.93 36.62 -19.39
C GLN A 250 -12.30 36.19 -19.89
N LYS A 251 -12.54 36.20 -21.21
CA LYS A 251 -13.79 35.73 -21.82
C LYS A 251 -14.01 34.24 -21.51
N ASN A 252 -12.99 33.41 -21.70
CA ASN A 252 -13.07 31.98 -21.44
C ASN A 252 -13.32 31.68 -19.95
N PHE A 253 -12.67 32.42 -19.05
CA PHE A 253 -12.92 32.29 -17.62
C PHE A 253 -14.35 32.66 -17.23
N ARG A 254 -14.90 33.74 -17.80
CA ARG A 254 -16.29 34.15 -17.58
C ARG A 254 -17.28 33.09 -18.09
N CYS A 255 -17.04 32.53 -19.27
CA CYS A 255 -17.85 31.43 -19.82
C CYS A 255 -17.77 30.17 -18.95
N TRP A 256 -16.57 29.79 -18.49
CA TRP A 256 -16.39 28.66 -17.58
C TRP A 256 -17.13 28.86 -16.25
N LYS A 257 -17.04 30.06 -15.66
CA LYS A 257 -17.75 30.39 -14.41
C LYS A 257 -19.27 30.25 -14.57
N LYS A 258 -19.84 30.81 -15.65
CA LYS A 258 -21.26 30.67 -15.98
C LYS A 258 -21.66 29.21 -16.19
N ARG A 259 -20.85 28.41 -16.90
CA ARG A 259 -21.12 26.97 -17.10
C ARG A 259 -21.08 26.20 -15.79
N LYS A 260 -20.15 26.51 -14.89
CA LYS A 260 -20.05 25.90 -13.56
C LYS A 260 -21.27 26.21 -12.70
N GLU A 261 -21.73 27.45 -12.69
CA GLU A 261 -22.95 27.87 -11.99
C GLU A 261 -24.19 27.18 -12.59
N PHE A 262 -24.30 27.13 -13.92
CA PHE A 262 -25.39 26.44 -14.61
C PHE A 262 -25.44 24.94 -14.26
N LEU A 263 -24.30 24.24 -14.25
CA LEU A 263 -24.23 22.83 -13.85
C LEU A 263 -24.68 22.62 -12.40
N LYS A 264 -24.33 23.55 -11.50
CA LYS A 264 -24.78 23.51 -10.10
C LYS A 264 -26.30 23.67 -10.01
N ILE A 265 -26.87 24.62 -10.76
CA ILE A 265 -28.32 24.83 -10.84
C ILE A 265 -29.01 23.59 -11.43
N ARG A 266 -28.53 23.06 -12.56
CA ARG A 266 -29.06 21.85 -13.21
C ARG A 266 -29.07 20.65 -12.25
N LYS A 267 -27.98 20.44 -11.50
CA LYS A 267 -27.91 19.36 -10.49
C LYS A 267 -28.96 19.54 -9.39
N ASN A 268 -29.18 20.76 -8.92
CA ASN A 268 -30.22 21.06 -7.93
C ASN A 268 -31.63 20.83 -8.49
N VAL A 269 -31.88 21.25 -9.73
CA VAL A 269 -33.16 21.02 -10.42
C VAL A 269 -33.44 19.53 -10.56
N ILE A 270 -32.47 18.73 -11.00
CA ILE A 270 -32.62 17.27 -11.13
C ILE A 270 -32.93 16.64 -9.76
N LYS A 271 -32.27 17.07 -8.67
CA LYS A 271 -32.56 16.60 -7.32
C LYS A 271 -34.00 16.93 -6.89
N ILE A 272 -34.46 18.14 -7.16
CA ILE A 272 -35.84 18.56 -6.84
C ILE A 272 -36.82 17.72 -7.67
N GLN A 273 -36.59 17.58 -8.98
CA GLN A 273 -37.43 16.78 -9.87
C GLN A 273 -37.50 15.31 -9.42
N ALA A 274 -36.38 14.71 -9.02
CA ALA A 274 -36.36 13.35 -8.50
C ALA A 274 -37.19 13.21 -7.20
N ARG A 275 -37.06 14.17 -6.27
CA ARG A 275 -37.87 14.20 -5.04
C ARG A 275 -39.36 14.36 -5.32
N VAL A 276 -39.72 15.24 -6.26
CA VAL A 276 -41.12 15.46 -6.65
C VAL A 276 -41.70 14.21 -7.32
N ARG A 277 -40.97 13.58 -8.25
CA ARG A 277 -41.39 12.32 -8.87
C ARG A 277 -41.56 11.20 -7.83
N ALA A 278 -40.62 11.07 -6.90
CA ALA A 278 -40.72 10.11 -5.80
C ALA A 278 -41.95 10.40 -4.92
N HIS A 279 -42.21 11.67 -4.58
CA HIS A 279 -43.37 12.07 -3.80
C HIS A 279 -44.70 11.79 -4.53
N GLN A 280 -44.77 12.08 -5.84
CA GLN A 280 -45.94 11.77 -6.66
C GLN A 280 -46.20 10.27 -6.73
N GLN A 281 -45.16 9.44 -6.90
CA GLN A 281 -45.31 7.98 -6.88
C GLN A 281 -45.73 7.47 -5.50
N HIS A 282 -45.15 7.99 -4.42
CA HIS A 282 -45.58 7.68 -3.05
C HIS A 282 -47.05 8.05 -2.80
N ASN A 283 -47.54 9.14 -3.37
CA ASN A 283 -48.96 9.52 -3.24
C ASN A 283 -49.87 8.60 -4.06
N LYS A 284 -49.48 8.21 -5.29
CA LYS A 284 -50.25 7.28 -6.13
C LYS A 284 -50.41 5.91 -5.48
N TYR A 285 -49.35 5.41 -4.85
CA TYR A 285 -49.33 4.09 -4.22
C TYR A 285 -49.46 4.15 -2.71
N LYS A 286 -49.94 5.27 -2.14
CA LYS A 286 -49.98 5.49 -0.69
C LYS A 286 -50.80 4.44 0.05
N GLU A 287 -51.93 4.02 -0.51
CA GLU A 287 -52.80 3.01 0.08
C GLU A 287 -52.21 1.60 -0.04
N LEU A 288 -51.57 1.30 -1.18
CA LEU A 288 -50.84 0.05 -1.40
C LEU A 288 -49.60 -0.06 -0.49
N LEU A 289 -48.85 1.02 -0.30
CA LEU A 289 -47.72 1.06 0.63
C LEU A 289 -48.17 0.99 2.10
N ARG A 290 -49.32 1.58 2.45
CA ARG A 290 -49.90 1.44 3.80
C ARG A 290 -50.32 0.01 4.08
N SER A 291 -51.01 -0.63 3.13
CA SER A 291 -51.45 -2.03 3.26
C SER A 291 -50.26 -2.99 3.25
N VAL A 292 -49.30 -2.84 2.34
CA VAL A 292 -48.04 -3.62 2.34
C VAL A 292 -47.25 -3.38 3.62
N GLY A 293 -47.16 -2.15 4.12
CA GLY A 293 -46.48 -1.87 5.39
C GLY A 293 -47.17 -2.49 6.61
N ILE A 294 -48.50 -2.66 6.58
CA ILE A 294 -49.24 -3.40 7.62
C ILE A 294 -48.99 -4.90 7.46
N LEU A 295 -49.08 -5.43 6.23
CA LEU A 295 -48.86 -6.84 5.92
C LEU A 295 -47.43 -7.27 6.24
N GLU A 296 -46.45 -6.46 5.91
CA GLU A 296 -45.03 -6.66 6.20
C GLU A 296 -44.77 -6.59 7.71
N LYS A 297 -45.41 -5.67 8.45
CA LYS A 297 -45.33 -5.64 9.92
C LYS A 297 -45.99 -6.87 10.57
N VAL A 298 -47.08 -7.37 9.99
CA VAL A 298 -47.76 -8.59 10.45
C VAL A 298 -46.91 -9.82 10.14
N MET A 299 -46.40 -9.96 8.91
CA MET A 299 -45.49 -11.02 8.53
C MET A 299 -44.19 -10.99 9.33
N LEU A 300 -43.62 -9.81 9.60
CA LEU A 300 -42.42 -9.67 10.43
C LEU A 300 -42.70 -9.99 11.91
N ARG A 301 -43.86 -9.62 12.47
CA ARG A 301 -44.27 -10.06 13.82
C ARG A 301 -44.53 -11.57 13.90
N TRP A 302 -45.00 -12.16 12.81
CA TRP A 302 -45.34 -13.58 12.73
C TRP A 302 -44.09 -14.45 12.51
N TYR A 303 -43.18 -14.02 11.64
CA TYR A 303 -41.90 -14.71 11.39
C TYR A 303 -40.87 -14.52 12.50
N ARG A 304 -40.88 -13.38 13.19
CA ARG A 304 -39.96 -13.10 14.31
C ARG A 304 -40.80 -12.89 15.56
N LYS A 305 -41.06 -13.99 16.30
CA LYS A 305 -41.62 -13.91 17.65
C LYS A 305 -40.76 -12.98 18.50
N GLY A 306 -41.19 -11.71 18.62
CA GLY A 306 -40.57 -10.67 19.43
C GLY A 306 -39.27 -10.08 18.86
N VAL A 307 -39.13 -8.76 19.03
CA VAL A 307 -37.98 -7.87 18.76
C VAL A 307 -37.52 -7.67 17.30
N GLY A 308 -37.78 -6.44 16.82
CA GLY A 308 -37.55 -6.00 15.44
C GLY A 308 -36.11 -5.60 15.14
N LEU A 309 -35.77 -5.57 13.85
CA LEU A 309 -34.52 -5.03 13.35
C LEU A 309 -34.74 -4.19 12.10
N ARG A 310 -34.09 -3.03 12.18
CA ARG A 310 -33.99 -1.92 11.23
C ARG A 310 -32.91 -2.24 10.18
N GLY A 311 -33.29 -2.11 8.91
CA GLY A 311 -32.38 -1.66 7.84
C GLY A 311 -31.85 -2.72 6.89
N PHE A 312 -32.49 -2.87 5.73
CA PHE A 312 -31.86 -3.22 4.46
C PHE A 312 -32.60 -2.51 3.33
N HIS A 313 -31.87 -1.91 2.38
CA HIS A 313 -32.35 -1.60 1.03
C HIS A 313 -31.24 -2.00 0.05
N PRO A 314 -31.50 -2.93 -0.88
CA PRO A 314 -30.61 -3.28 -1.98
C PRO A 314 -30.93 -2.43 -3.23
N GLY A 315 -29.93 -2.23 -4.09
CA GLY A 315 -30.14 -1.95 -5.50
C GLY A 315 -30.31 -0.48 -5.89
N ALA A 316 -29.21 0.27 -5.96
CA ALA A 316 -29.14 1.48 -6.77
C ALA A 316 -28.50 1.14 -8.13
N ILE A 317 -29.34 1.20 -9.15
CA ILE A 317 -29.06 1.03 -10.58
C ILE A 317 -27.94 2.00 -11.00
N ALA A 318 -26.84 1.45 -11.54
CA ALA A 318 -25.78 2.22 -12.18
C ALA A 318 -26.20 2.58 -13.60
N MET A 319 -26.25 3.87 -13.91
CA MET A 319 -26.36 4.37 -15.28
C MET A 319 -25.00 4.25 -16.00
N PRO A 320 -24.97 4.05 -17.33
CA PRO A 320 -23.72 4.01 -18.08
C PRO A 320 -23.05 5.38 -18.03
N ILE A 321 -21.76 5.40 -17.70
CA ILE A 321 -20.91 6.60 -17.65
C ILE A 321 -20.09 6.61 -18.94
N ASP A 322 -20.00 7.77 -19.60
CA ASP A 322 -19.21 7.96 -20.81
C ASP A 322 -17.72 7.62 -20.55
N GLU A 323 -17.11 6.81 -21.44
CA GLU A 323 -15.77 6.22 -21.27
C GLU A 323 -14.64 7.27 -21.07
N GLU A 324 -14.80 8.50 -21.57
CA GLU A 324 -13.82 9.58 -21.36
C GLU A 324 -13.82 10.12 -19.92
N ASP A 325 -15.00 10.18 -19.29
CA ASP A 325 -15.15 10.60 -17.90
C ASP A 325 -14.71 9.49 -16.94
N GLU A 326 -14.91 8.21 -17.27
CA GLU A 326 -14.38 7.09 -16.49
C GLU A 326 -12.86 7.14 -16.37
N ASP A 327 -12.19 7.53 -17.43
CA ASP A 327 -10.74 7.52 -17.52
C ASP A 327 -10.11 8.68 -16.72
N ASP A 328 -10.76 9.85 -16.69
CA ASP A 328 -10.36 10.98 -15.85
C ASP A 328 -10.74 10.78 -14.38
N VAL A 329 -11.90 10.17 -14.11
CA VAL A 329 -12.31 9.77 -12.77
C VAL A 329 -11.37 8.70 -12.20
N ALA A 330 -11.01 7.67 -12.99
CA ALA A 330 -10.04 6.66 -12.63
C ALA A 330 -8.64 7.26 -12.41
N LYS A 331 -8.23 8.26 -13.20
CA LYS A 331 -6.95 8.98 -12.98
C LYS A 331 -6.95 9.77 -11.67
N VAL A 332 -8.03 10.47 -11.35
CA VAL A 332 -8.18 11.20 -10.07
C VAL A 332 -8.17 10.22 -8.90
N PHE A 333 -8.88 9.10 -9.01
CA PHE A 333 -8.89 8.06 -7.98
C PHE A 333 -7.53 7.38 -7.82
N ARG A 334 -6.79 7.12 -8.90
CA ARG A 334 -5.41 6.59 -8.81
C ARG A 334 -4.49 7.57 -8.11
N LYS A 335 -4.57 8.87 -8.43
CA LYS A 335 -3.79 9.92 -7.76
C LYS A 335 -4.12 10.03 -6.28
N GLN A 336 -5.41 10.11 -5.95
CA GLN A 336 -5.87 10.20 -4.58
C GLN A 336 -5.52 8.94 -3.78
N ARG A 337 -5.56 7.75 -4.41
CA ARG A 337 -5.13 6.49 -3.79
C ARG A 337 -3.63 6.49 -3.49
N VAL A 338 -2.79 6.93 -4.41
CA VAL A 338 -1.34 7.02 -4.19
C VAL A 338 -1.02 8.04 -3.09
N GLU A 339 -1.62 9.24 -3.12
CA GLU A 339 -1.41 10.26 -2.08
C GLU A 339 -1.90 9.79 -0.71
N THR A 340 -3.07 9.15 -0.64
CA THR A 340 -3.58 8.60 0.62
C THR A 340 -2.74 7.43 1.12
N ALA A 341 -2.20 6.58 0.24
CA ALA A 341 -1.28 5.51 0.61
C ALA A 341 0.04 6.07 1.17
N LEU A 342 0.64 7.06 0.49
CA LEU A 342 1.86 7.73 0.95
C LEU A 342 1.66 8.43 2.30
N ASN A 343 0.55 9.17 2.45
CA ASN A 343 0.24 9.83 3.73
C ASN A 343 0.00 8.82 4.85
N LYS A 344 -0.63 7.67 4.56
CA LYS A 344 -0.77 6.57 5.52
C LYS A 344 0.57 5.95 5.89
N ALA A 345 1.48 5.75 4.93
CA ALA A 345 2.83 5.24 5.18
C ALA A 345 3.62 6.20 6.09
N VAL A 346 3.65 7.49 5.76
CA VAL A 346 4.30 8.53 6.59
C VAL A 346 3.66 8.60 7.98
N SER A 347 2.34 8.49 8.09
CA SER A 347 1.64 8.48 9.39
C SER A 347 2.03 7.27 10.25
N ARG A 348 2.19 6.07 9.65
CA ARG A 348 2.68 4.89 10.38
C ARG A 348 4.11 5.09 10.88
N VAL A 349 5.00 5.61 10.03
CA VAL A 349 6.37 5.93 10.44
C VAL A 349 6.37 6.99 11.54
N SER A 350 5.49 8.00 11.47
CA SER A 350 5.36 9.00 12.52
C SER A 350 4.91 8.41 13.86
N SER A 351 4.02 7.41 13.84
CA SER A 351 3.43 6.83 15.05
C SER A 351 4.42 6.08 15.94
N ILE A 352 5.63 5.77 15.45
CA ILE A 352 6.66 5.11 16.27
C ILE A 352 7.26 6.05 17.31
N ILE A 353 7.31 7.35 17.03
CA ILE A 353 7.96 8.33 17.91
C ILE A 353 7.23 8.39 19.26
N ASP A 354 5.90 8.30 19.21
CA ASP A 354 5.03 8.40 20.38
C ASP A 354 5.16 7.21 21.34
N SER A 355 5.76 6.08 20.91
CA SER A 355 5.81 4.84 21.69
C SER A 355 7.24 4.31 21.86
N PRO A 356 7.78 4.21 23.09
CA PRO A 356 9.13 3.66 23.31
C PRO A 356 9.25 2.20 22.84
N VAL A 357 8.20 1.39 23.05
CA VAL A 357 8.16 -0.01 22.62
C VAL A 357 8.26 -0.12 21.09
N ALA A 358 7.57 0.76 20.36
CA ALA A 358 7.64 0.79 18.90
C ALA A 358 9.02 1.21 18.40
N ARG A 359 9.66 2.19 19.05
CA ARG A 359 11.04 2.63 18.73
C ARG A 359 12.05 1.49 18.92
N GLN A 360 11.95 0.78 20.03
CA GLN A 360 12.82 -0.36 20.32
C GLN A 360 12.59 -1.52 19.34
N GLN A 361 11.33 -1.85 19.03
CA GLN A 361 10.99 -2.85 18.01
C GLN A 361 11.59 -2.50 16.64
N TYR A 362 11.40 -1.26 16.19
CA TYR A 362 11.95 -0.76 14.94
C TYR A 362 13.49 -0.84 14.92
N ARG A 363 14.16 -0.44 16.02
CA ARG A 363 15.61 -0.54 16.17
C ARG A 363 16.13 -1.98 16.17
N ARG A 364 15.42 -2.94 16.80
CA ARG A 364 15.79 -4.36 16.73
C ARG A 364 15.81 -4.85 15.29
N MET A 365 14.77 -4.55 14.53
CA MET A 365 14.69 -4.91 13.10
C MET A 365 15.82 -4.27 12.28
N LEU A 366 16.13 -3.00 12.52
CA LEU A 366 17.27 -2.32 11.86
C LEU A 366 18.61 -2.99 12.17
N LYS A 367 18.84 -3.43 13.42
CA LYS A 367 20.06 -4.15 13.79
C LYS A 367 20.16 -5.49 13.07
N MET A 368 19.06 -6.25 13.03
CA MET A 368 19.00 -7.53 12.30
C MET A 368 19.29 -7.36 10.80
N HIS A 369 18.69 -6.33 10.18
CA HIS A 369 18.93 -5.99 8.78
C HIS A 369 20.39 -5.68 8.47
N LYS A 370 21.07 -4.94 9.37
CA LYS A 370 22.50 -4.64 9.22
C LYS A 370 23.36 -5.89 9.36
N GLN A 371 23.07 -6.72 10.37
CA GLN A 371 23.80 -7.95 10.61
C GLN A 371 23.70 -8.94 9.43
N ASN A 372 22.50 -9.13 8.86
CA ASN A 372 22.33 -9.98 7.68
C ASN A 372 23.16 -9.48 6.48
N LYS A 373 23.22 -8.16 6.26
CA LYS A 373 24.05 -7.59 5.19
C LYS A 373 25.54 -7.81 5.43
N ASP A 374 26.00 -7.67 6.67
CA ASP A 374 27.39 -7.91 7.04
C ASP A 374 27.78 -9.39 6.91
N ASP A 375 26.80 -10.31 7.00
CA ASP A 375 26.99 -11.75 6.81
C ASP A 375 26.96 -12.16 5.32
N ASP A 376 26.17 -11.49 4.47
CA ASP A 376 26.14 -11.72 3.02
C ASP A 376 27.39 -11.15 2.29
N GLU A 377 28.10 -10.19 2.90
CA GLU A 377 29.36 -9.61 2.35
C GLU A 377 30.63 -10.41 2.71
N LYS A 378 30.51 -11.49 3.51
CA LYS A 378 31.61 -12.40 3.87
C LYS A 378 31.50 -13.71 3.11
#